data_AF-A0A3N0FG31-F1
#
_entry.id   AF-A0A3N0FG31-F1
#
_cell.length_a   1.000
_cell.length_b   1.000
_cell.length_c   1.000
_cell.angle_alpha   90.00
_cell.angle_beta   90.00
_cell.angle_gamma   90.00
#
_symmetry.space_group_name_H-M   'P 1'
#
loop_
_entity.id
_entity.type
_entity.pdbx_description
1 polymer ?
#
loop_
_entity_poly.entity_id
_entity_poly.type
_entity_poly.pdbx_seq_one_letter_code
_entity_poly.pdbx_strand_id
1 'polypeptide(L)' 'IIGEGLLAEGIDGKGLRSMARPGSAYDDLLLGTDPQPAHMRDFVNTREDNGGVHLNSGIPNRAFYLAAMALGGYSWEK' A
#
# COMPACT_ATOMS: atom_id res chain seq x y z
N ILE A 1 -5.39 -1.38 6.73
CA ILE A 1 -5.15 -0.11 6.02
C ILE A 1 -4.10 0.66 6.81
N ILE A 2 -3.24 1.46 6.18
CA ILE A 2 -2.30 2.34 6.88
C ILE A 2 -2.81 3.78 6.79
N GLY A 3 -2.97 4.45 7.93
CA GLY A 3 -3.54 5.81 7.98
C GLY A 3 -5.07 5.83 7.84
N GLU A 4 -5.75 4.81 8.34
CA GLU A 4 -7.22 4.82 8.41
C GLU A 4 -7.71 5.98 9.30
N GLY A 5 -8.72 6.72 8.84
CA GLY A 5 -9.25 7.90 9.53
C GLY A 5 -8.38 9.16 9.45
N LEU A 6 -7.23 9.13 8.77
CA LEU A 6 -6.35 10.29 8.62
C LEU A 6 -6.79 11.26 7.52
N LEU A 7 -7.42 10.73 6.46
CA LEU A 7 -7.89 11.55 5.35
C LEU A 7 -9.09 12.40 5.82
N ALA A 8 -9.08 13.68 5.43
CA ALA A 8 -10.16 14.60 5.76
C ALA A 8 -11.47 14.19 5.07
N GLU A 9 -12.59 14.63 5.64
CA GLU A 9 -13.90 14.48 5.02
C GLU A 9 -13.89 15.09 3.61
N GLY A 10 -14.45 14.35 2.64
CA GLY A 10 -14.51 14.76 1.24
C GLY A 10 -13.36 14.27 0.35
N ILE A 11 -12.32 13.64 0.91
CA ILE A 11 -11.26 12.96 0.13
C ILE A 11 -11.69 11.52 -0.19
N ASP A 12 -11.62 11.11 -1.46
CA ASP A 12 -11.93 9.75 -1.89
C ASP A 12 -10.75 8.78 -1.64
N GLY A 13 -10.71 8.25 -0.42
CA GLY A 13 -9.72 7.26 -0.03
C GLY A 13 -10.03 6.60 1.31
N LYS A 14 -9.43 5.43 1.52
CA LYS A 14 -9.52 4.67 2.77
C LYS A 14 -8.38 5.00 3.74
N GLY A 15 -7.27 5.49 3.22
CA GLY A 15 -6.05 5.80 3.96
C GLY A 15 -4.89 6.02 3.00
N LEU A 16 -3.67 6.06 3.53
CA LEU A 16 -2.46 6.32 2.75
C LEU A 16 -2.04 5.11 1.91
N ARG A 17 -2.17 3.89 2.47
CA ARG A 17 -1.72 2.65 1.83
C ARG A 17 -2.61 1.47 2.21
N SER A 18 -2.59 0.46 1.35
CA SER A 18 -3.25 -0.83 1.56
C SER A 18 -2.22 -1.95 1.49
N MET A 19 -1.99 -2.65 2.60
CA MET A 19 -1.08 -3.81 2.60
C MET A 19 -1.65 -4.97 1.79
N ALA A 20 -2.96 -5.18 1.83
CA ALA A 20 -3.62 -6.29 1.14
C ALA A 20 -3.70 -6.10 -0.39
N ARG A 21 -3.91 -4.85 -0.80
CA ARG A 21 -4.07 -4.43 -2.20
C ARG A 21 -3.35 -3.10 -2.44
N PRO A 22 -2.02 -3.09 -2.60
CA PRO A 22 -1.28 -1.88 -2.99
C PRO A 22 -1.83 -1.29 -4.29
N GLY A 23 -1.85 0.05 -4.40
CA GLY A 23 -2.40 0.75 -5.57
C GLY A 23 -3.91 0.93 -5.51
N SER A 24 -4.52 0.81 -4.32
CA SER A 24 -5.97 0.90 -4.16
C SER A 24 -6.41 1.61 -2.87
N ALA A 25 -5.50 2.32 -2.20
CA ALA A 25 -5.82 3.00 -0.96
C ALA A 25 -6.68 4.26 -1.18
N TYR A 26 -6.49 4.95 -2.30
CA TYR A 26 -7.21 6.17 -2.68
C TYR A 26 -7.22 6.35 -4.21
N ASP A 27 -8.22 7.08 -4.68
CA ASP A 27 -8.36 7.56 -6.06
C ASP A 27 -9.18 8.86 -6.03
N ASP A 28 -8.48 9.97 -5.82
CA ASP A 28 -9.09 11.26 -5.49
C ASP A 28 -8.60 12.36 -6.43
N LEU A 29 -9.46 13.36 -6.69
CA LEU A 29 -9.13 14.45 -7.63
C LEU A 29 -7.97 15.34 -7.17
N LEU A 30 -7.77 15.49 -5.85
CA LEU A 30 -6.70 16.31 -5.28
C LEU A 30 -5.43 15.51 -5.02
N LEU A 31 -5.57 14.28 -4.51
CA LEU A 31 -4.42 13.41 -4.18
C LEU A 31 -3.91 12.58 -5.36
N GLY A 32 -4.71 12.43 -6.41
CA GLY A 32 -4.47 11.49 -7.50
C GLY A 32 -4.83 10.05 -7.11
N THR A 33 -4.21 9.09 -7.80
CA THR A 33 -4.42 7.65 -7.57
C THR A 33 -3.21 7.04 -6.85
N ASP A 34 -3.46 6.11 -5.92
CA ASP A 34 -2.41 5.35 -5.23
C ASP A 34 -1.44 4.67 -6.24
N PRO A 35 -0.14 5.05 -6.28
CA PRO A 35 0.77 4.61 -7.32
C PRO A 35 1.46 3.27 -7.01
N GLN A 36 1.18 2.62 -5.87
CA GLN A 36 1.97 1.45 -5.45
C GLN A 36 1.73 0.21 -6.33
N PRO A 37 2.77 -0.39 -6.93
CA PRO A 37 2.64 -1.72 -7.54
C PRO A 37 2.44 -2.81 -6.48
N ALA A 38 1.71 -3.85 -6.87
CA ALA A 38 1.40 -4.99 -6.01
C ALA A 38 2.27 -6.24 -6.29
N HIS A 39 3.20 -6.19 -7.25
CA HIS A 39 4.07 -7.30 -7.63
C HIS A 39 5.40 -6.80 -8.23
N MET A 40 6.48 -7.59 -8.09
CA MET A 40 7.82 -7.25 -8.63
C MET A 40 7.87 -7.06 -10.15
N ARG A 41 6.86 -7.53 -10.88
CA ARG A 41 6.81 -7.37 -12.34
C ARG A 41 6.54 -5.92 -12.76
N ASP A 42 5.92 -5.16 -11.85
CA ASP A 42 5.52 -3.77 -12.02
C ASP A 42 6.42 -2.85 -11.18
N PHE A 43 7.60 -3.34 -10.76
CA PHE A 43 8.55 -2.59 -9.95
C PHE A 43 8.93 -1.28 -10.65
N VAL A 44 8.81 -0.16 -9.94
CA VAL A 44 9.12 1.16 -10.47
C VAL A 44 10.62 1.41 -10.32
N ASN A 45 11.35 1.36 -11.44
CA ASN A 45 12.77 1.73 -11.48
C ASN A 45 12.91 3.24 -11.67
N THR A 46 13.25 3.96 -10.60
CA THR A 46 13.36 5.42 -10.59
C THR A 46 14.48 5.90 -9.67
N ARG A 47 14.89 7.15 -9.82
CA ARG A 47 15.76 7.87 -8.85
C ARG A 47 14.96 8.78 -7.90
N GLU A 48 13.71 9.07 -8.24
CA GLU A 48 12.80 9.83 -7.38
C GLU A 48 12.42 9.00 -6.14
N ASP A 49 11.83 9.65 -5.14
CA ASP A 49 11.38 8.97 -3.91
C ASP A 49 12.50 8.11 -3.29
N ASN A 50 13.73 8.62 -3.33
CA ASN A 50 14.95 7.94 -2.87
C ASN A 50 15.14 6.54 -3.48
N GLY A 51 14.75 6.34 -4.73
CA GLY A 51 14.74 5.03 -5.39
C GLY A 51 13.40 4.29 -5.28
N GLY A 52 12.29 5.02 -5.10
CA GLY A 52 10.94 4.46 -5.00
C GLY A 52 10.66 3.74 -3.67
N VAL A 53 11.17 4.25 -2.55
CA VAL A 53 10.98 3.59 -1.23
C VAL A 53 9.51 3.54 -0.81
N HIS A 54 8.73 4.59 -1.07
CA HIS A 54 7.30 4.60 -0.81
C HIS A 54 6.54 3.93 -1.95
N LEU A 55 6.93 4.16 -3.21
CA LEU A 55 6.32 3.53 -4.38
C LEU A 55 6.33 2.00 -4.26
N ASN A 56 7.51 1.41 -4.10
CA ASN A 56 7.69 -0.04 -4.18
C ASN A 56 7.41 -0.79 -2.87
N SER A 57 7.18 -0.09 -1.74
CA SER A 57 6.89 -0.73 -0.44
C SER A 57 5.61 -1.56 -0.42
N GLY A 58 4.70 -1.35 -1.37
CA GLY A 58 3.51 -2.19 -1.56
C GLY A 58 3.83 -3.67 -1.76
N ILE A 59 4.95 -3.98 -2.43
CA ILE A 59 5.37 -5.35 -2.75
C ILE A 59 5.67 -6.17 -1.48
N PRO A 60 6.60 -5.76 -0.59
CA PRO A 60 6.83 -6.48 0.66
C PRO A 60 5.62 -6.42 1.61
N ASN A 61 4.85 -5.34 1.62
CA ASN A 61 3.62 -5.25 2.42
C ASN A 61 2.60 -6.33 2.03
N ARG A 62 2.40 -6.56 0.74
CA ARG A 62 1.50 -7.59 0.24
C ARG A 62 2.02 -8.99 0.53
N ALA A 63 3.34 -9.19 0.46
CA ALA A 63 3.95 -10.46 0.86
C ALA A 63 3.65 -10.78 2.33
N PHE A 64 3.83 -9.81 3.24
CA PHE A 64 3.48 -9.99 4.66
C PHE A 64 1.99 -10.27 4.85
N TYR A 65 1.10 -9.50 4.21
CA TYR A 65 -0.34 -9.73 4.29
C TYR A 65 -0.72 -11.16 3.87
N LEU A 66 -0.21 -11.63 2.73
CA LEU A 66 -0.51 -12.97 2.23
C LEU A 66 0.04 -14.06 3.17
N ALA A 67 1.24 -13.88 3.71
CA ALA A 67 1.83 -14.81 4.67
C ALA A 67 0.99 -14.90 5.95
N ALA A 68 0.64 -13.76 6.55
CA ALA A 68 -0.19 -13.70 7.75
C ALA A 68 -1.57 -14.36 7.53
N MET A 69 -2.21 -14.08 6.39
CA MET A 69 -3.50 -14.68 6.04
C MET A 69 -3.41 -16.20 5.82
N ALA A 70 -2.30 -16.70 5.27
CA ALA A 70 -2.10 -18.13 5.05
C ALA A 70 -1.77 -18.89 6.35
N LEU A 71 -1.02 -18.26 7.27
CA LEU A 71 -0.64 -18.86 8.55
C LEU A 71 -1.78 -18.83 9.58
N GLY A 72 -2.63 -17.80 9.53
CA GLY A 72 -3.74 -17.61 10.46
C GLY A 72 -3.30 -17.31 11.91
N GLY A 73 -4.28 -17.07 12.77
CA GLY A 73 -4.04 -16.62 14.15
C GLY A 73 -3.67 -15.14 14.22
N TYR A 74 -2.99 -14.73 15.30
CA TYR A 74 -2.52 -13.36 15.44
C TYR A 74 -1.23 -13.14 14.64
N SER A 75 -1.22 -12.12 13.79
CA SER A 75 -0.12 -11.87 12.82
C SER A 75 1.22 -11.48 13.44
N TRP A 76 1.29 -11.29 14.75
CA TRP A 76 2.52 -10.98 15.48
C TRP A 76 3.14 -12.22 16.15
N GLU A 77 2.44 -13.35 16.17
CA GLU A 77 2.92 -14.59 16.78
C GLU A 77 3.77 -15.44 15.82
N LYS A 78 3.62 -15.23 14.50
CA LYS A 78 4.21 -16.07 13.44
C LYS A 78 4.57 -15.24 12.22
#